data_AF-A0A6P4E7J7-F1
#
_entry.id   AF-A0A6P4E7J7-F1
#
_cell.length_a   1.000
_cell.length_b   1.000
_cell.length_c   1.000
_cell.angle_alpha   90.00
_cell.angle_beta   90.00
_cell.angle_gamma   90.00
#
_symmetry.space_group_name_H-M   'P 1'
#
loop_
_entity.id
_entity.type
_entity.pdbx_description
1 polymer ?
#
loop_
_entity_poly.entity_id
_entity_poly.type
_entity_poly.pdbx_seq_one_letter_code
_entity_poly.pdbx_strand_id
1 'polypeptide(L)'
;HFDIQLRLANAKNFQSMFNQKNDVCAVTSSVKNSLFKSWFKDMTKYSNFMYNCPVEVGHYYLRNWRMGSSMTHKFLIPGEYRGKVSFFYGKYGTKSFEEALNLTIDAILSN
;
A
#
# COMPACT_ATOMS: atom_id res chain seq x y z
N HIS A 1 -2.50 2.66 6.32
CA HIS A 1 -3.80 2.23 5.78
C HIS A 1 -3.72 2.34 4.27
N PHE A 2 -4.22 1.32 3.57
CA PHE A 2 -4.13 1.22 2.13
C PHE A 2 -5.49 0.76 1.60
N ASP A 3 -6.07 1.53 0.68
CA ASP A 3 -7.34 1.26 0.03
C ASP A 3 -7.18 1.36 -1.49
N ILE A 4 -7.36 0.25 -2.22
CA ILE A 4 -7.47 0.25 -3.67
C ILE A 4 -8.94 0.26 -4.03
N GLN A 5 -9.34 1.27 -4.80
CA GLN A 5 -10.68 1.42 -5.31
C GLN A 5 -10.69 1.24 -6.83
N LEU A 6 -11.77 0.63 -7.35
CA LEU A 6 -12.01 0.42 -8.78
C LEU A 6 -13.32 1.09 -9.20
N ARG A 7 -13.30 1.74 -10.36
CA ARG A 7 -14.48 2.19 -11.07
C ARG A 7 -14.48 1.59 -12.48
N LEU A 8 -15.51 0.81 -12.76
CA LEU A 8 -15.76 0.28 -14.12
C LEU A 8 -16.25 1.41 -15.03
N ALA A 9 -16.04 1.28 -16.34
CA ALA A 9 -16.34 2.33 -17.33
C ALA A 9 -17.77 2.90 -17.27
N ASN A 10 -18.75 2.08 -16.86
CA ASN A 10 -20.16 2.48 -16.76
C ASN A 10 -20.63 2.76 -15.31
N ALA A 11 -19.74 2.64 -14.32
CA ALA A 11 -20.06 2.88 -12.93
C ALA A 11 -19.80 4.34 -12.56
N LYS A 12 -20.72 4.96 -11.80
CA LYS A 12 -20.55 6.34 -11.33
C LYS A 12 -19.52 6.47 -10.19
N ASN A 13 -19.42 5.44 -9.35
CA ASN A 13 -18.68 5.48 -8.10
C ASN A 13 -17.52 4.47 -8.07
N PHE A 14 -16.46 4.84 -7.37
CA PHE A 14 -15.39 3.92 -7.00
C PHE A 14 -15.87 2.94 -5.92
N GLN A 15 -15.51 1.67 -6.06
CA GLN A 15 -15.76 0.62 -5.08
C GLN A 15 -14.44 0.13 -4.49
N SER A 16 -14.37 0.01 -3.16
CA SER A 16 -13.19 -0.53 -2.49
C SER A 16 -13.04 -2.01 -2.82
N MET A 17 -11.93 -2.35 -3.48
CA MET A 17 -11.55 -3.71 -3.84
C MET A 17 -10.65 -4.33 -2.78
N PHE A 18 -9.83 -3.50 -2.15
CA PHE A 18 -8.85 -3.94 -1.18
C PHE A 18 -8.61 -2.85 -0.14
N ASN A 19 -9.15 -3.04 1.05
CA ASN A 19 -8.94 -2.15 2.19
C ASN A 19 -8.19 -2.91 3.28
N GLN A 20 -6.98 -2.46 3.58
CA GLN A 20 -6.15 -3.04 4.64
C GLN A 20 -5.61 -1.96 5.57
N LYS A 21 -5.66 -2.27 6.86
CA LYS A 21 -4.92 -1.57 7.89
C LYS A 21 -3.78 -2.48 8.31
N ASN A 22 -2.56 -2.10 7.96
CA ASN A 22 -1.36 -2.81 8.35
C ASN A 22 -0.60 -1.97 9.37
N ASP A 23 -0.22 -2.59 10.47
CA ASP A 23 0.84 -2.12 11.34
C ASP A 23 2.16 -2.66 10.76
N VAL A 24 2.97 -1.78 10.19
CA VAL A 24 4.21 -2.16 9.50
C VAL A 24 5.15 -2.89 10.46
N CYS A 25 5.24 -2.45 11.72
CA CYS A 25 6.12 -3.03 12.73
C CYS A 25 5.66 -4.42 13.17
N ALA A 26 4.36 -4.60 13.32
CA ALA A 26 3.79 -5.92 13.61
C ALA A 26 3.92 -6.88 12.42
N VAL A 27 3.82 -6.37 11.18
CA VAL A 27 3.93 -7.22 9.97
C VAL A 27 5.37 -7.66 9.72
N THR A 28 6.37 -6.81 9.96
CA THR A 28 7.78 -7.20 9.77
C THR A 28 8.23 -8.23 10.81
N SER A 29 7.70 -8.16 12.04
CA SER A 29 7.96 -9.12 13.12
C SER A 29 7.10 -10.39 13.08
N SER A 30 5.94 -10.36 12.43
CA SER A 30 5.02 -11.50 12.37
C SER A 30 5.58 -12.66 11.54
N VAL A 31 5.36 -13.91 11.96
CA VAL A 31 5.68 -15.11 11.16
C VAL A 31 4.71 -15.27 9.97
N LYS A 32 3.53 -14.65 10.03
CA LYS A 32 2.47 -14.80 9.03
C LYS A 32 2.83 -14.07 7.73
N ASN A 33 2.84 -14.80 6.62
CA ASN A 33 3.16 -14.25 5.31
C ASN A 33 1.91 -13.60 4.67
N SER A 34 1.77 -12.27 4.80
CA SER A 34 0.70 -11.51 4.14
C SER A 34 1.15 -10.94 2.79
N LEU A 35 0.21 -10.55 1.92
CA LEU A 35 0.53 -9.86 0.66
C LEU A 35 1.36 -8.60 0.91
N PHE A 36 0.96 -7.78 1.88
CA PHE A 36 1.73 -6.59 2.27
C PHE A 36 3.14 -6.93 2.75
N LYS A 37 3.32 -8.02 3.52
CA LYS A 37 4.66 -8.47 3.95
C LYS A 37 5.54 -8.84 2.76
N SER A 38 4.98 -9.59 1.80
CA SER A 38 5.69 -9.96 0.58
C SER A 38 6.06 -8.73 -0.26
N TRP A 39 5.14 -7.78 -0.41
CA TRP A 39 5.39 -6.53 -1.13
C TRP A 39 6.47 -5.70 -0.46
N PHE A 40 6.36 -5.49 0.85
CA PHE A 40 7.32 -4.70 1.61
C PHE A 40 8.71 -5.33 1.56
N LYS A 41 8.81 -6.66 1.68
CA LYS A 41 10.08 -7.42 1.52
C LYS A 41 10.68 -7.29 0.13
N ASP A 42 9.85 -7.18 -0.90
CA ASP A 42 10.34 -6.98 -2.26
C ASP A 42 10.81 -5.54 -2.48
N MET A 43 10.05 -4.55 -1.99
CA MET A 43 10.41 -3.13 -2.00
C MET A 43 11.75 -2.87 -1.31
N THR A 44 12.04 -3.56 -0.19
CA THR A 44 13.31 -3.41 0.53
C THR A 44 14.54 -3.82 -0.30
N LYS A 45 14.39 -4.58 -1.38
CA LYS A 45 15.50 -4.89 -2.30
C LYS A 45 15.87 -3.70 -3.21
N TYR A 46 14.96 -2.75 -3.37
CA TYR A 46 15.08 -1.60 -4.28
C TYR A 46 15.06 -0.27 -3.50
N SER A 47 15.20 -0.33 -2.18
CA SER A 47 15.15 0.82 -1.28
C SER A 47 16.20 0.69 -0.19
N ASN A 48 16.35 1.74 0.61
CA ASN A 48 17.04 1.71 1.90
C ASN A 48 16.04 1.61 3.08
N PHE A 49 14.85 1.04 2.85
CA PHE A 49 13.85 0.92 3.90
C PHE A 49 14.31 -0.03 5.02
N MET A 50 14.08 0.39 6.26
CA MET A 50 14.34 -0.43 7.43
C MET A 50 13.22 -1.46 7.63
N TYR A 51 13.60 -2.73 7.83
CA TYR A 51 12.64 -3.81 8.13
C TYR A 51 12.37 -3.95 9.64
N ASN A 52 13.16 -3.27 10.45
CA ASN A 52 13.01 -3.15 11.89
C ASN A 52 12.33 -1.83 12.26
N CYS A 53 11.58 -1.87 13.34
CA CYS A 53 11.04 -0.68 13.99
C CYS A 53 11.78 -0.42 15.32
N PRO A 54 11.82 0.83 15.81
CA PRO A 54 11.29 2.04 15.18
C PRO A 54 12.10 2.44 13.93
N VAL A 55 11.42 3.04 12.95
CA VAL A 55 12.09 3.58 11.76
C VAL A 55 12.77 4.89 12.15
N GLU A 56 14.07 4.98 11.93
CA GLU A 56 14.84 6.18 12.30
C GLU A 56 14.52 7.37 11.40
N VAL A 57 14.69 8.59 11.91
CA VAL A 57 14.54 9.81 11.12
C VAL A 57 15.66 9.87 10.09
N GLY A 58 15.32 9.97 8.80
CA GLY A 58 16.30 9.97 7.73
C GLY A 58 15.70 10.07 6.34
N HIS A 59 16.56 9.98 5.33
CA HIS A 59 16.15 10.02 3.92
C HIS A 59 15.97 8.60 3.39
N TYR A 60 14.73 8.27 3.02
CA TYR A 60 14.39 6.98 2.45
C TYR A 60 14.05 7.11 0.96
N TYR A 61 14.47 6.13 0.15
CA TYR A 61 14.20 6.10 -1.28
C TYR A 61 13.75 4.72 -1.73
N LEU A 62 12.96 4.67 -2.80
CA LEU A 62 12.62 3.46 -3.54
C LEU A 62 12.92 3.72 -5.02
N ARG A 63 13.82 2.93 -5.62
CA ARG A 63 14.33 3.16 -6.98
C ARG A 63 13.99 2.02 -7.91
N ASN A 64 13.31 2.34 -9.01
CA ASN A 64 12.99 1.39 -10.08
C ASN A 64 12.28 0.12 -9.59
N TRP A 65 11.60 0.18 -8.45
CA TRP A 65 10.79 -0.94 -7.99
C TRP A 65 9.62 -1.13 -8.94
N ARG A 66 9.41 -2.38 -9.35
CA ARG A 66 8.27 -2.79 -10.16
C ARG A 66 7.51 -3.85 -9.39
N MET A 67 6.19 -3.72 -9.37
CA MET A 67 5.33 -4.75 -8.82
C MET A 67 5.49 -6.02 -9.69
N GLY A 68 6.24 -7.01 -9.18
CA GLY A 68 6.56 -8.25 -9.90
C GLY A 68 5.32 -9.05 -10.32
N SER A 69 5.43 -9.81 -11.41
CA SER A 69 4.31 -10.52 -12.07
C SER A 69 3.52 -11.47 -11.16
N SER A 70 4.14 -12.11 -10.17
CA SER A 70 3.42 -12.93 -9.19
C SER A 70 2.52 -12.14 -8.24
N MET A 71 2.64 -10.80 -8.23
CA MET A 71 1.94 -9.87 -7.36
C MET A 71 0.87 -9.05 -8.10
N THR A 72 0.91 -9.02 -9.45
CA THR A 72 0.07 -8.18 -10.33
C THR A 72 -1.18 -8.89 -10.86
N HIS A 73 -1.21 -10.23 -10.87
CA HIS A 73 -2.18 -11.01 -11.63
C HIS A 73 -2.99 -11.88 -10.65
N LYS A 74 -4.27 -11.62 -10.36
CA LYS A 74 -5.44 -11.91 -11.21
C LYS A 74 -6.64 -10.94 -11.03
N PHE A 75 -6.47 -9.85 -10.27
CA PHE A 75 -7.59 -8.98 -9.87
C PHE A 75 -7.69 -7.66 -10.65
N LEU A 76 -6.67 -7.34 -11.44
CA LEU A 76 -6.67 -6.12 -12.22
C LEU A 76 -7.38 -6.35 -13.55
N ILE A 77 -8.50 -5.66 -13.73
CA ILE A 77 -9.34 -5.66 -14.94
C ILE A 77 -9.36 -4.25 -15.51
N PRO A 78 -9.66 -4.07 -16.81
CA PRO A 78 -9.76 -2.74 -17.40
C PRO A 78 -10.74 -1.85 -16.63
N GLY A 79 -10.30 -0.64 -16.31
CA GLY A 79 -11.05 0.29 -15.47
C GLY A 79 -10.18 1.39 -14.86
N GLU A 80 -10.82 2.25 -14.09
CA GLU A 80 -10.14 3.32 -13.36
C GLU A 80 -9.84 2.87 -11.93
N TYR A 81 -8.60 3.03 -11.49
CA TYR A 81 -8.14 2.70 -10.17
C TYR A 81 -7.79 3.96 -9.39
N ARG A 82 -8.16 3.97 -8.11
CA ARG A 82 -7.75 4.97 -7.13
C ARG A 82 -7.13 4.28 -5.93
N GLY A 83 -5.82 4.42 -5.77
CA GLY A 83 -5.09 3.99 -4.58
C GLY A 83 -5.04 5.11 -3.55
N LYS A 84 -5.55 4.87 -2.35
CA LYS A 84 -5.41 5.77 -1.20
C LYS A 84 -4.48 5.13 -0.19
N VAL A 85 -3.42 5.85 0.18
CA VAL A 85 -2.42 5.37 1.13
C VAL A 85 -2.23 6.42 2.20
N SER A 86 -2.52 6.06 3.44
CA SER A 86 -2.33 6.94 4.59
C SER A 86 -1.33 6.30 5.55
N PHE A 87 -0.22 6.98 5.78
CA PHE A 87 0.75 6.68 6.82
C PHE A 87 0.39 7.53 8.04
N PHE A 88 0.37 6.90 9.21
CA PHE A 88 -0.05 7.56 10.43
C PHE A 88 0.59 6.90 11.65
N TYR A 89 0.70 7.67 12.73
CA TYR A 89 0.98 7.16 14.06
C TYR A 89 -0.33 6.95 14.85
N GLY A 90 -0.24 6.11 15.89
CA GLY A 90 -1.38 5.74 16.73
C GLY A 90 -2.39 4.81 16.03
N LYS A 91 -3.69 4.98 16.33
CA LYS A 91 -4.73 4.04 15.89
C LYS A 91 -5.70 4.68 14.89
N TYR A 92 -5.72 4.11 13.67
CA TYR A 92 -6.65 4.50 12.60
C TYR A 92 -8.09 4.70 13.08
N GLY A 93 -8.71 5.83 12.72
CA GLY A 93 -10.10 6.15 13.02
C GLY A 93 -10.39 6.49 14.48
N THR A 94 -9.37 6.78 15.29
CA THR A 94 -9.53 7.17 16.70
C THR A 94 -8.89 8.52 16.98
N LYS A 95 -9.08 9.05 18.19
CA LYS A 95 -8.48 10.33 18.61
C LYS A 95 -6.94 10.32 18.62
N SER A 96 -6.30 9.16 18.66
CA SER A 96 -4.84 9.04 18.59
C SER A 96 -4.30 8.93 17.17
N PHE A 97 -5.15 9.06 16.15
CA PHE A 97 -4.71 9.08 14.76
C PHE A 97 -3.95 10.37 14.47
N GLU A 98 -2.69 10.23 14.08
CA GLU A 98 -1.84 11.34 13.66
C GLU A 98 -1.34 11.06 12.25
N GLU A 99 -1.86 11.79 11.26
CA GLU A 99 -1.48 11.62 9.86
C GLU A 99 -0.04 12.09 9.64
N ALA A 100 0.79 11.20 9.09
CA ALA A 100 2.17 11.51 8.72
C ALA A 100 2.32 11.80 7.23
N LEU A 101 1.59 11.05 6.39
CA LEU A 101 1.60 11.23 4.94
C LEU A 101 0.32 10.65 4.35
N ASN A 102 -0.27 11.37 3.39
CA ASN A 102 -1.39 10.89 2.61
C ASN A 102 -1.07 10.96 1.12
N LEU A 103 -1.30 9.85 0.42
CA LEU A 103 -1.07 9.71 -1.01
C LEU A 103 -2.37 9.25 -1.67
N THR A 104 -2.76 9.94 -2.73
CA THR A 104 -3.80 9.47 -3.66
C THR A 104 -3.16 9.27 -5.03
N ILE A 105 -3.32 8.08 -5.59
CA ILE A 105 -2.79 7.70 -6.89
C ILE A 105 -3.96 7.29 -7.76
N ASP A 106 -4.17 8.03 -8.84
CA ASP A 106 -5.16 7.71 -9.86
C ASP A 106 -4.48 7.08 -11.08
N ALA A 107 -5.04 5.98 -11.56
CA ALA A 107 -4.52 5.25 -12.71
C ALA A 107 -5.67 4.70 -13.57
N ILE A 108 -5.46 4.61 -14.88
CA ILE A 108 -6.39 3.99 -15.82
C ILE A 108 -5.70 2.77 -16.40
N LEU A 109 -6.35 1.62 -16.30
CA LEU A 109 -5.90 0.40 -16.96
C LEU A 109 -6.77 0.17 -18.20
N SER A 110 -6.18 0.37 -19.37
CA SER A 110 -6.75 0.00 -20.66
C SER A 110 -6.12 -1.29 -21.18
N ASN A 111 -6.84 -1.99 -22.07
CA ASN A 111 -6.28 -3.07 -22.88
C ASN A 111 -5.21 -2.56 -23.83
#